data_AF-A0A1E7L251-F1
#
_entry.id   AF-A0A1E7L251-F1
#
_cell.length_a   1.000
_cell.length_b   1.000
_cell.length_c   1.000
_cell.angle_alpha   90.00
_cell.angle_beta   90.00
_cell.angle_gamma   90.00
#
_symmetry.space_group_name_H-M   'P 1'
#
loop_
_entity.id
_entity.type
_entity.pdbx_description
1 polymer ?
#
loop_
_entity_poly.entity_id
_entity_poly.type
_entity_poly.pdbx_seq_one_letter_code
_entity_poly.pdbx_strand_id
1 'polypeptide(L)'
;MTDYLPHVATVPFVLGCPEDLPATVPAVEAARPPGGAAVVARLSDPAARTGLRPLLDAVRAARRELGQSDSVLIEDDPRESRPNRDNDEAFGIERHRGRPLALLLGALLAAFEGVLEVVEEQGTGLDEANWQDLVDGFEVIADWTADPRRVPRPPAVPPPREVTRSSHLDGLRRWVRGHHVFMAFAQGCALAVSSLTAAVEDGDQETAAVAAAVATRMMRASRAALRFAGDATEDQYQEEIRPTLMPPIAPPQMSGLRWRDHEALVRALTDSGPAWSSLAARHPELLEEFRAALDETYDAHMGVCGHFVGSESPSLLATSRSHRPAVGVLGQFHRMRAGLLPDAGGEEKR
;
A
#
# COMPACT_ATOMS: atom_id res chain seq x y z
N MET A 1 5.81 -24.74 -1.62
CA MET A 1 6.71 -24.74 -0.44
C MET A 1 7.24 -23.33 -0.29
N THR A 2 6.74 -22.62 0.71
CA THR A 2 7.03 -21.21 1.01
C THR A 2 8.11 -21.07 2.10
N ASP A 3 8.95 -22.09 2.23
CA ASP A 3 9.99 -22.25 3.28
C ASP A 3 11.02 -21.11 3.32
N TYR A 4 11.10 -20.28 2.27
CA TYR A 4 11.95 -19.09 2.25
C TYR A 4 11.37 -17.93 3.06
N LEU A 5 10.06 -17.86 3.27
CA LEU A 5 9.38 -16.70 3.86
C LEU A 5 9.90 -16.32 5.25
N PRO A 6 10.14 -17.25 6.20
CA PRO A 6 10.70 -16.91 7.50
C PRO A 6 12.11 -16.30 7.45
N HIS A 7 12.82 -16.43 6.33
CA HIS A 7 14.15 -15.85 6.14
C HIS A 7 14.12 -14.43 5.59
N VAL A 8 12.97 -13.98 5.06
CA VAL A 8 12.84 -12.70 4.36
C VAL A 8 11.80 -11.76 4.96
N ALA A 9 10.82 -12.27 5.70
CA ALA A 9 9.81 -11.46 6.37
C ALA A 9 9.38 -12.07 7.71
N THR A 10 8.75 -11.25 8.55
CA THR A 10 8.02 -11.76 9.71
C THR A 10 6.73 -12.40 9.20
N VAL A 11 6.60 -13.71 9.36
CA VAL A 11 5.40 -14.47 8.99
C VAL A 11 4.81 -15.20 10.20
N PRO A 12 3.48 -15.33 10.28
CA PRO A 12 2.50 -14.81 9.30
C PRO A 12 2.38 -13.28 9.34
N PHE A 13 2.19 -12.68 8.16
CA PHE A 13 1.82 -11.28 8.04
C PHE A 13 0.29 -11.17 8.20
N VAL A 14 -0.14 -10.89 9.42
CA VAL A 14 -1.56 -10.82 9.77
C VAL A 14 -2.19 -9.55 9.21
N LEU A 15 -3.21 -9.70 8.35
CA LEU A 15 -3.93 -8.60 7.73
C LEU A 15 -5.44 -8.86 7.74
N GLY A 16 -6.25 -7.80 7.87
CA GLY A 16 -7.70 -7.92 7.78
C GLY A 16 -8.19 -8.08 6.33
N CYS A 17 -9.48 -8.38 6.16
CA CYS A 17 -10.13 -8.27 4.86
C CYS A 17 -10.44 -6.80 4.56
N PRO A 18 -10.10 -6.28 3.36
CA PRO A 18 -10.35 -4.88 3.01
C PRO A 18 -11.85 -4.54 3.02
N GLU A 19 -12.72 -5.51 2.73
CA GLU A 19 -14.17 -5.32 2.70
C GLU A 19 -14.78 -5.13 4.10
N ASP A 20 -14.04 -5.44 5.16
CA ASP A 20 -14.50 -5.29 6.53
C ASP A 20 -14.10 -3.91 7.11
N LEU A 21 -13.29 -3.12 6.40
CA LEU A 21 -12.94 -1.77 6.83
C LEU A 21 -14.17 -0.84 6.84
N PRO A 22 -14.24 0.12 7.79
CA PRO A 22 -15.31 1.11 7.80
C PRO A 22 -15.28 1.93 6.49
N ALA A 23 -16.44 2.42 6.03
CA ALA A 23 -16.51 3.21 4.79
C ALA A 23 -16.79 4.70 5.02
N THR A 24 -17.10 5.10 6.26
CA THR A 24 -17.48 6.47 6.61
C THR A 24 -16.65 7.00 7.77
N VAL A 25 -16.45 8.31 7.83
CA VAL A 25 -15.71 8.94 8.93
C VAL A 25 -16.32 8.63 10.31
N PRO A 26 -17.64 8.74 10.54
CA PRO A 26 -18.23 8.32 11.82
C PRO A 26 -17.95 6.84 12.17
N ALA A 27 -17.93 5.95 11.17
CA ALA A 27 -17.59 4.54 11.39
C ALA A 27 -16.10 4.35 11.71
N VAL A 28 -15.20 5.14 11.12
CA VAL A 28 -13.78 5.18 11.48
C VAL A 28 -13.61 5.63 12.92
N GLU A 29 -14.29 6.71 13.33
CA GLU A 29 -14.26 7.23 14.71
C GLU A 29 -14.74 6.17 15.72
N ALA A 30 -15.82 5.45 15.40
CA ALA A 30 -16.36 4.40 16.25
C ALA A 30 -15.50 3.13 16.30
N ALA A 31 -14.73 2.85 15.24
CA ALA A 31 -13.90 1.66 15.11
C ALA A 31 -12.46 1.83 15.63
N ARG A 32 -12.12 3.00 16.19
CA ARG A 32 -10.77 3.29 16.70
C ARG A 32 -10.27 2.21 17.66
N PRO A 33 -9.09 1.62 17.43
CA PRO A 33 -8.57 0.61 18.32
C PRO A 33 -8.14 1.23 19.66
N PRO A 34 -8.33 0.51 20.78
CA PRO A 34 -7.65 0.84 22.03
C PRO A 34 -6.13 0.93 21.78
N GLY A 35 -5.49 1.99 22.28
CA GLY A 35 -4.06 2.21 22.05
C GLY A 35 -3.72 2.97 20.76
N GLY A 36 -4.67 3.23 19.84
CA GLY A 36 -4.41 3.97 18.61
C GLY A 36 -3.82 5.38 18.84
N ALA A 37 -4.32 6.10 19.85
CA ALA A 37 -3.75 7.40 20.23
C ALA A 37 -2.31 7.29 20.77
N ALA A 38 -1.98 6.21 21.47
CA ALA A 38 -0.63 5.96 21.97
C ALA A 38 0.33 5.65 20.80
N VAL A 39 -0.12 4.87 19.82
CA VAL A 39 0.62 4.64 18.57
C VAL A 39 0.98 5.96 17.90
N VAL A 40 0.00 6.85 17.68
CA VAL A 40 0.26 8.15 17.04
C VAL A 40 1.23 9.00 17.86
N ALA A 41 1.08 9.02 19.19
CA ALA A 41 1.99 9.76 20.07
C ALA A 41 3.42 9.23 20.01
N ARG A 42 3.61 7.90 19.92
CA ARG A 42 4.93 7.28 19.80
C ARG A 42 5.61 7.58 18.48
N LEU A 43 4.87 7.46 17.38
CA LEU A 43 5.43 7.77 16.07
C LEU A 43 5.75 9.26 15.99
N SER A 44 4.88 10.13 16.45
CA SER A 44 5.07 11.59 16.38
C SER A 44 6.11 12.15 17.36
N ASP A 45 6.71 11.33 18.24
CA ASP A 45 7.69 11.79 19.23
C ASP A 45 8.97 12.32 18.52
N PRO A 46 9.38 13.58 18.74
CA PRO A 46 10.62 14.11 18.18
C PRO A 46 11.86 13.26 18.50
N ALA A 47 11.89 12.57 19.65
CA ALA A 47 12.99 11.68 20.00
C ALA A 47 13.12 10.49 19.02
N ALA A 48 11.99 9.99 18.51
CA ALA A 48 11.95 8.95 17.49
C ALA A 48 12.51 9.42 16.14
N ARG A 49 12.61 10.74 15.91
CA ARG A 49 13.01 11.34 14.63
C ARG A 49 14.49 11.68 14.53
N THR A 50 15.28 11.28 15.54
CA THR A 50 16.72 11.55 15.57
C THR A 50 17.54 10.58 14.69
N GLY A 51 16.92 9.53 14.16
CA GLY A 51 17.54 8.56 13.26
C GLY A 51 16.65 7.34 13.01
N LEU A 52 17.07 6.46 12.09
CA LEU A 52 16.33 5.23 11.77
C LEU A 52 16.19 4.27 12.97
N ARG A 53 17.24 4.13 13.78
CA ARG A 53 17.22 3.27 14.97
C ARG A 53 16.20 3.74 16.03
N PRO A 54 16.22 5.02 16.47
CA PRO A 54 15.14 5.57 17.32
C PRO A 54 13.75 5.38 16.74
N LEU A 55 13.57 5.58 15.43
CA LEU A 55 12.28 5.38 14.77
C LEU A 55 11.82 3.92 14.82
N LEU A 56 12.73 2.98 14.54
CA LEU A 56 12.47 1.53 14.65
C LEU A 56 12.07 1.14 16.07
N ASP A 57 12.76 1.66 17.09
CA ASP A 57 12.45 1.40 18.49
C ASP A 57 11.07 1.97 18.88
N ALA A 58 10.70 3.14 18.34
CA ALA A 58 9.39 3.73 18.52
C ALA A 58 8.27 2.92 17.84
N VAL A 59 8.48 2.40 16.62
CA VAL A 59 7.54 1.51 15.94
C VAL A 59 7.33 0.23 16.75
N ARG A 60 8.41 -0.38 17.25
CA ARG A 60 8.34 -1.57 18.12
C ARG A 60 7.58 -1.30 19.42
N ALA A 61 7.78 -0.12 20.01
CA ALA A 61 7.03 0.30 21.20
C ALA A 61 5.54 0.50 20.87
N ALA A 62 5.22 1.18 19.76
CA ALA A 62 3.85 1.37 19.29
C ALA A 62 3.14 0.03 19.03
N ARG A 63 3.82 -0.97 18.44
CA ARG A 63 3.27 -2.33 18.27
C ARG A 63 2.90 -2.98 19.60
N ARG A 64 3.78 -2.87 20.61
CA ARG A 64 3.51 -3.41 21.95
C ARG A 64 2.33 -2.71 22.62
N GLU A 65 2.19 -1.39 22.43
CA GLU A 65 1.10 -0.60 23.01
C GLU A 65 -0.25 -0.83 22.34
N LEU A 66 -0.27 -0.99 21.00
CA LEU A 66 -1.46 -1.42 20.29
C LEU A 66 -1.93 -2.81 20.77
N GLY A 67 -0.96 -3.64 21.16
CA GLY A 67 -1.20 -4.99 21.66
C GLY A 67 -1.58 -5.97 20.56
N GLN A 68 -1.84 -7.21 20.95
CA GLN A 68 -2.43 -8.19 20.04
C GLN A 68 -3.93 -7.92 19.92
N SER A 69 -4.42 -7.79 18.70
CA SER A 69 -5.86 -7.71 18.44
C SER A 69 -6.46 -9.11 18.55
N ASP A 70 -7.48 -9.27 19.40
CA ASP A 70 -8.32 -10.47 19.41
C ASP A 70 -8.87 -10.68 18.00
N SER A 71 -8.35 -11.71 17.33
CA SER A 71 -8.66 -12.00 15.94
C SER A 71 -8.59 -13.49 15.68
N VAL A 72 -9.30 -13.91 14.65
CA VAL A 72 -9.43 -15.32 14.26
C VAL A 72 -9.02 -15.46 12.80
N LEU A 73 -8.16 -16.44 12.51
CA LEU A 73 -7.79 -16.81 11.15
C LEU A 73 -9.05 -17.18 10.35
N ILE A 74 -9.14 -16.66 9.13
CA ILE A 74 -10.23 -16.98 8.20
C ILE A 74 -9.74 -18.11 7.29
N GLU A 75 -10.26 -19.31 7.50
CA GLU A 75 -9.87 -20.49 6.69
C GLU A 75 -10.65 -20.56 5.37
N ASP A 76 -11.95 -20.23 5.40
CA ASP A 76 -12.85 -20.27 4.25
C ASP A 76 -13.66 -18.97 4.14
N ASP A 77 -13.19 -18.01 3.33
CA ASP A 77 -13.95 -16.80 2.98
C ASP A 77 -14.64 -16.97 1.61
N PRO A 78 -15.98 -17.00 1.52
CA PRO A 78 -16.66 -17.12 0.23
C PRO A 78 -16.45 -15.91 -0.71
N ARG A 79 -15.93 -14.80 -0.19
CA ARG A 79 -15.56 -13.61 -0.97
C ARG A 79 -14.18 -13.73 -1.62
N GLU A 80 -13.34 -14.64 -1.10
CA GLU A 80 -11.97 -14.83 -1.58
C GLU A 80 -11.98 -15.62 -2.90
N SER A 81 -11.34 -15.06 -3.92
CA SER A 81 -11.07 -15.81 -5.14
C SER A 81 -9.79 -16.64 -4.98
N ARG A 82 -9.69 -17.78 -5.68
CA ARG A 82 -8.48 -18.60 -5.68
C ARG A 82 -7.19 -17.79 -5.96
N PRO A 83 -7.14 -16.89 -6.96
CA PRO A 83 -5.98 -16.03 -7.16
C PRO A 83 -5.64 -15.11 -5.97
N ASN A 84 -6.62 -14.66 -5.19
CA ASN A 84 -6.34 -13.90 -3.97
C ASN A 84 -5.58 -14.78 -2.96
N ARG A 85 -6.09 -16.00 -2.70
CA ARG A 85 -5.47 -16.95 -1.79
C ARG A 85 -4.06 -17.36 -2.23
N ASP A 86 -3.88 -17.64 -3.52
CA ASP A 86 -2.60 -18.03 -4.09
C ASP A 86 -1.54 -16.92 -3.92
N ASN A 87 -1.95 -15.63 -4.01
CA ASN A 87 -1.07 -14.49 -3.73
C ASN A 87 -0.78 -14.36 -2.23
N ASP A 88 -1.79 -14.47 -1.37
CA ASP A 88 -1.60 -14.37 0.09
C ASP A 88 -0.65 -15.47 0.59
N GLU A 89 -0.82 -16.72 0.13
CA GLU A 89 0.07 -17.84 0.48
C GLU A 89 1.52 -17.58 0.08
N ALA A 90 1.76 -17.09 -1.13
CA ALA A 90 3.10 -16.83 -1.65
C ALA A 90 3.86 -15.72 -0.92
N PHE A 91 3.15 -14.85 -0.22
CA PHE A 91 3.73 -13.77 0.57
C PHE A 91 3.51 -13.95 2.08
N GLY A 92 2.99 -15.10 2.51
CA GLY A 92 2.78 -15.42 3.92
C GLY A 92 1.78 -14.50 4.62
N ILE A 93 0.78 -14.02 3.89
CA ILE A 93 -0.31 -13.22 4.44
C ILE A 93 -1.38 -14.15 5.01
N GLU A 94 -1.75 -13.93 6.26
CA GLU A 94 -2.89 -14.59 6.89
C GLU A 94 -4.03 -13.59 7.05
N ARG A 95 -5.23 -13.95 6.57
CA ARG A 95 -6.42 -13.12 6.66
C ARG A 95 -7.16 -13.37 7.97
N HIS A 96 -7.33 -12.32 8.76
CA HIS A 96 -7.95 -12.40 10.07
C HIS A 96 -9.27 -11.62 10.14
N ARG A 97 -10.23 -12.16 10.90
CA ARG A 97 -11.44 -11.45 11.32
C ARG A 97 -11.23 -10.94 12.75
N GLY A 98 -11.60 -9.69 12.99
CA GLY A 98 -11.45 -9.03 14.29
C GLY A 98 -11.86 -7.57 14.19
N ARG A 99 -11.20 -6.68 14.94
CA ARG A 99 -11.37 -5.23 14.80
C ARG A 99 -10.63 -4.74 13.54
N PRO A 100 -11.33 -4.28 12.48
CA PRO A 100 -10.69 -4.02 11.18
C PRO A 100 -9.58 -2.97 11.23
N LEU A 101 -9.82 -1.84 11.91
CA LEU A 101 -8.78 -0.80 12.06
C LEU A 101 -7.62 -1.25 12.95
N ALA A 102 -7.85 -2.11 13.95
CA ALA A 102 -6.77 -2.68 14.75
C ALA A 102 -5.88 -3.60 13.91
N LEU A 103 -6.48 -4.40 13.02
CA LEU A 103 -5.76 -5.28 12.10
C LEU A 103 -4.96 -4.47 11.07
N LEU A 104 -5.56 -3.41 10.50
CA LEU A 104 -4.86 -2.51 9.58
C LEU A 104 -3.66 -1.83 10.26
N LEU A 105 -3.84 -1.22 11.44
CA LEU A 105 -2.73 -0.59 12.16
C LEU A 105 -1.66 -1.60 12.59
N GLY A 106 -2.06 -2.80 13.02
CA GLY A 106 -1.12 -3.87 13.37
C GLY A 106 -0.26 -4.28 12.18
N ALA A 107 -0.87 -4.48 11.02
CA ALA A 107 -0.20 -4.80 9.77
C ALA A 107 0.72 -3.66 9.31
N LEU A 108 0.26 -2.41 9.37
CA LEU A 108 1.06 -1.22 9.04
C LEU A 108 2.32 -1.13 9.89
N LEU A 109 2.19 -1.28 11.22
CA LEU A 109 3.34 -1.21 12.11
C LEU A 109 4.30 -2.40 11.90
N ALA A 110 3.78 -3.60 11.60
CA ALA A 110 4.60 -4.76 11.29
C ALA A 110 5.39 -4.57 9.99
N ALA A 111 4.75 -4.04 8.95
CA ALA A 111 5.38 -3.74 7.68
C ALA A 111 6.41 -2.59 7.84
N PHE A 112 6.09 -1.57 8.64
CA PHE A 112 7.00 -0.45 8.91
C PHE A 112 8.26 -0.91 9.65
N GLU A 113 8.11 -1.73 10.68
CA GLU A 113 9.24 -2.37 11.36
C GLU A 113 10.11 -3.14 10.36
N GLY A 114 9.48 -3.92 9.48
CA GLY A 114 10.18 -4.67 8.46
C GLY A 114 10.98 -3.80 7.48
N VAL A 115 10.43 -2.68 7.02
CA VAL A 115 11.15 -1.72 6.16
C VAL A 115 12.33 -1.11 6.90
N LEU A 116 12.10 -0.61 8.12
CA LEU A 116 13.15 0.06 8.90
C LEU A 116 14.30 -0.88 9.25
N GLU A 117 14.03 -2.16 9.54
CA GLU A 117 15.07 -3.16 9.74
C GLU A 117 15.96 -3.32 8.50
N VAL A 118 15.35 -3.48 7.31
CA VAL A 118 16.10 -3.62 6.05
C VAL A 118 16.93 -2.38 5.78
N VAL A 119 16.35 -1.18 5.89
CA VAL A 119 17.06 0.06 5.59
C VAL A 119 18.15 0.37 6.62
N GLU A 120 17.90 0.10 7.91
CA GLU A 120 18.92 0.27 8.95
C GLU A 120 20.10 -0.69 8.76
N GLU A 121 19.87 -1.92 8.32
CA GLU A 121 20.92 -2.94 8.15
C GLU A 121 21.66 -2.85 6.81
N GLN A 122 20.95 -2.57 5.72
CA GLN A 122 21.43 -2.73 4.35
C GLN A 122 21.36 -1.43 3.53
N GLY A 123 20.62 -0.43 4.01
CA GLY A 123 20.33 0.81 3.27
C GLY A 123 19.22 0.63 2.24
N THR A 124 19.03 1.62 1.38
CA THR A 124 18.10 1.55 0.23
C THR A 124 18.58 2.44 -0.92
N GLY A 125 18.20 2.07 -2.14
CA GLY A 125 18.38 2.87 -3.34
C GLY A 125 17.29 3.93 -3.57
N LEU A 126 16.29 4.03 -2.69
CA LEU A 126 15.30 5.12 -2.75
C LEU A 126 15.98 6.48 -2.53
N ASP A 127 15.59 7.46 -3.35
CA ASP A 127 15.91 8.86 -3.08
C ASP A 127 15.12 9.38 -1.86
N GLU A 128 15.54 10.54 -1.34
CA GLU A 128 14.95 11.16 -0.15
C GLU A 128 13.43 11.39 -0.30
N ALA A 129 12.97 11.76 -1.50
CA ALA A 129 11.55 12.05 -1.73
C ALA A 129 10.69 10.78 -1.67
N ASN A 130 11.14 9.68 -2.26
CA ASN A 130 10.41 8.41 -2.17
C ASN A 130 10.54 7.79 -0.78
N TRP A 131 11.67 7.99 -0.10
CA TRP A 131 11.80 7.58 1.30
C TRP A 131 10.81 8.32 2.20
N GLN A 132 10.71 9.65 2.05
CA GLN A 132 9.72 10.47 2.75
C GLN A 132 8.30 9.97 2.49
N ASP A 133 7.90 9.78 1.23
CA ASP A 133 6.55 9.28 0.90
C ASP A 133 6.26 7.89 1.49
N LEU A 134 7.26 7.00 1.50
CA LEU A 134 7.13 5.66 2.09
C LEU A 134 6.88 5.74 3.60
N VAL A 135 7.68 6.52 4.31
CA VAL A 135 7.57 6.67 5.77
C VAL A 135 6.29 7.40 6.15
N ASP A 136 5.97 8.50 5.44
CA ASP A 136 4.76 9.27 5.66
C ASP A 136 3.49 8.43 5.49
N GLY A 137 3.47 7.47 4.56
CA GLY A 137 2.32 6.61 4.34
C GLY A 137 1.86 5.86 5.61
N PHE A 138 2.79 5.36 6.42
CA PHE A 138 2.45 4.68 7.68
C PHE A 138 1.80 5.63 8.68
N GLU A 139 2.28 6.86 8.72
CA GLU A 139 1.88 7.85 9.70
C GLU A 139 0.61 8.57 9.31
N VAL A 140 0.42 8.82 8.02
CA VAL A 140 -0.81 9.34 7.45
C VAL A 140 -1.98 8.44 7.87
N ILE A 141 -1.88 7.12 7.72
CA ILE A 141 -2.98 6.23 8.14
C ILE A 141 -3.11 6.16 9.66
N ALA A 142 -2.00 6.07 10.40
CA ALA A 142 -2.06 6.02 11.86
C ALA A 142 -2.73 7.28 12.45
N ASP A 143 -2.32 8.47 12.01
CA ASP A 143 -2.86 9.75 12.46
C ASP A 143 -4.30 9.96 11.97
N TRP A 144 -4.58 9.69 10.69
CA TRP A 144 -5.92 9.88 10.13
C TRP A 144 -6.96 8.94 10.76
N THR A 145 -6.61 7.68 11.06
CA THR A 145 -7.56 6.80 11.76
C THR A 145 -7.80 7.24 13.21
N ALA A 146 -6.86 7.98 13.82
CA ALA A 146 -7.03 8.59 15.14
C ALA A 146 -7.85 9.90 15.09
N ASP A 147 -7.77 10.68 14.01
CA ASP A 147 -8.57 11.88 13.77
C ASP A 147 -8.95 12.05 12.29
N PRO A 148 -10.03 11.39 11.83
CA PRO A 148 -10.38 11.29 10.41
C PRO A 148 -10.91 12.58 9.80
N ARG A 149 -11.12 13.63 10.61
CA ARG A 149 -11.57 14.95 10.17
C ARG A 149 -10.42 15.91 9.89
N ARG A 150 -9.18 15.46 10.08
CA ARG A 150 -7.99 16.30 9.92
C ARG A 150 -7.06 15.67 8.90
N VAL A 151 -6.51 16.50 8.01
CA VAL A 151 -5.39 16.10 7.16
C VAL A 151 -4.17 15.86 8.06
N PRO A 152 -3.58 14.66 8.04
CA PRO A 152 -2.41 14.37 8.86
C PRO A 152 -1.26 15.33 8.61
N ARG A 153 -0.38 15.48 9.59
CA ARG A 153 0.88 16.21 9.40
C ARG A 153 2.02 15.34 9.90
N PRO A 154 2.55 14.46 9.02
CA PRO A 154 3.72 13.68 9.36
C PRO A 154 4.85 14.60 9.85
N PRO A 155 5.59 14.20 10.89
CA PRO A 155 6.80 14.87 11.34
C PRO A 155 7.93 14.64 10.33
N ALA A 156 9.08 15.28 10.57
CA ALA A 156 10.26 15.08 9.75
C ALA A 156 10.70 13.60 9.74
N VAL A 157 11.02 13.09 8.56
CA VAL A 157 11.53 11.73 8.37
C VAL A 157 13.06 11.75 8.49
N PRO A 158 13.67 10.85 9.28
CA PRO A 158 15.11 10.67 9.27
C PRO A 158 15.56 10.18 7.88
N PRO A 159 16.67 10.70 7.33
CA PRO A 159 17.12 10.30 6.00
C PRO A 159 17.43 8.79 5.95
N PRO A 160 17.27 8.14 4.79
CA PRO A 160 17.60 6.74 4.64
C PRO A 160 19.11 6.54 4.72
N ARG A 161 19.53 5.30 4.98
CA ARG A 161 20.92 4.91 4.76
C ARG A 161 21.13 4.57 3.30
N GLU A 162 22.22 5.05 2.72
CA GLU A 162 22.67 4.61 1.40
C GLU A 162 23.03 3.11 1.45
N VAL A 163 22.84 2.43 0.31
CA VAL A 163 23.23 1.02 0.18
C VAL A 163 24.74 0.90 0.35
N THR A 164 25.16 0.22 1.41
CA THR A 164 26.59 0.00 1.69
C THR A 164 27.00 -1.46 1.56
N ARG A 165 26.04 -2.39 1.71
CA ARG A 165 26.26 -3.84 1.65
C ARG A 165 25.01 -4.55 1.16
N SER A 166 25.16 -5.40 0.16
CA SER A 166 24.15 -6.40 -0.18
C SER A 166 24.41 -7.68 0.62
N SER A 167 23.35 -8.35 1.05
CA SER A 167 23.43 -9.63 1.75
C SER A 167 22.58 -10.69 1.01
N HIS A 168 22.79 -11.96 1.33
CA HIS A 168 21.99 -13.05 0.78
C HIS A 168 20.49 -12.82 1.04
N LEU A 169 19.67 -12.91 -0.01
CA LEU A 169 18.22 -12.69 -0.03
C LEU A 169 17.77 -11.24 0.23
N ASP A 170 18.66 -10.25 0.10
CA ASP A 170 18.31 -8.82 0.25
C ASP A 170 17.26 -8.38 -0.78
N GLY A 171 17.39 -8.78 -2.05
CA GLY A 171 16.40 -8.47 -3.07
C GLY A 171 15.04 -9.11 -2.75
N LEU A 172 15.05 -10.37 -2.33
CA LEU A 172 13.82 -11.06 -1.92
C LEU A 172 13.18 -10.47 -0.64
N ARG A 173 13.97 -9.97 0.31
CA ARG A 173 13.47 -9.23 1.48
C ARG A 173 12.72 -7.97 1.08
N ARG A 174 13.32 -7.15 0.22
CA ARG A 174 12.70 -5.91 -0.29
C ARG A 174 11.44 -6.23 -1.06
N TRP A 175 11.49 -7.24 -1.92
CA TRP A 175 10.35 -7.71 -2.69
C TRP A 175 9.17 -8.09 -1.79
N VAL A 176 9.36 -9.00 -0.84
CA VAL A 176 8.27 -9.49 0.04
C VAL A 176 7.76 -8.39 0.96
N ARG A 177 8.67 -7.68 1.66
CA ARG A 177 8.28 -6.62 2.60
C ARG A 177 7.63 -5.44 1.89
N GLY A 178 8.12 -5.05 0.72
CA GLY A 178 7.51 -4.01 -0.10
C GLY A 178 6.08 -4.35 -0.53
N HIS A 179 5.80 -5.62 -0.86
CA HIS A 179 4.42 -6.05 -1.13
C HIS A 179 3.53 -6.04 0.12
N HIS A 180 4.05 -6.41 1.31
CA HIS A 180 3.30 -6.25 2.57
C HIS A 180 2.90 -4.79 2.81
N VAL A 181 3.83 -3.85 2.59
CA VAL A 181 3.56 -2.42 2.68
C VAL A 181 2.50 -2.01 1.67
N PHE A 182 2.66 -2.39 0.40
CA PHE A 182 1.70 -2.05 -0.66
C PHE A 182 0.30 -2.58 -0.36
N MET A 183 0.13 -3.77 0.21
CA MET A 183 -1.19 -4.29 0.62
C MET A 183 -1.83 -3.43 1.71
N ALA A 184 -1.08 -3.06 2.75
CA ALA A 184 -1.59 -2.21 3.82
C ALA A 184 -1.91 -0.79 3.32
N PHE A 185 -1.09 -0.23 2.43
CA PHE A 185 -1.35 1.07 1.82
C PHE A 185 -2.53 1.05 0.85
N ALA A 186 -2.72 -0.04 0.10
CA ALA A 186 -3.89 -0.21 -0.76
C ALA A 186 -5.18 -0.21 0.07
N GLN A 187 -5.20 -0.89 1.23
CA GLN A 187 -6.31 -0.82 2.18
C GLN A 187 -6.56 0.60 2.69
N GLY A 188 -5.49 1.31 3.11
CA GLY A 188 -5.59 2.68 3.59
C GLY A 188 -6.11 3.65 2.52
N CYS A 189 -5.67 3.48 1.27
CA CYS A 189 -6.13 4.28 0.13
C CYS A 189 -7.60 3.97 -0.19
N ALA A 190 -8.00 2.70 -0.21
CA ALA A 190 -9.39 2.30 -0.44
C ALA A 190 -10.31 2.90 0.63
N LEU A 191 -9.91 2.83 1.91
CA LEU A 191 -10.61 3.45 3.03
C LEU A 191 -10.80 4.97 2.86
N ALA A 192 -9.75 5.68 2.43
CA ALA A 192 -9.80 7.12 2.18
C ALA A 192 -10.74 7.47 1.01
N VAL A 193 -10.66 6.72 -0.09
CA VAL A 193 -11.51 6.92 -1.27
C VAL A 193 -12.98 6.62 -0.94
N SER A 194 -13.28 5.55 -0.20
CA SER A 194 -14.64 5.27 0.27
C SER A 194 -15.16 6.35 1.22
N SER A 195 -14.31 6.87 2.12
CA SER A 195 -14.69 7.97 3.01
C SER A 195 -14.98 9.27 2.26
N LEU A 196 -14.23 9.55 1.18
CA LEU A 196 -14.51 10.66 0.26
C LEU A 196 -15.91 10.50 -0.36
N THR A 197 -16.22 9.32 -0.90
CA THR A 197 -17.53 9.04 -1.51
C THR A 197 -18.66 9.27 -0.51
N ALA A 198 -18.56 8.68 0.69
CA ALA A 198 -19.58 8.83 1.72
C ALA A 198 -19.75 10.30 2.16
N ALA A 199 -18.65 11.04 2.34
CA ALA A 199 -18.71 12.44 2.75
C ALA A 199 -19.39 13.33 1.69
N VAL A 200 -19.15 13.07 0.40
CA VAL A 200 -19.85 13.77 -0.68
C VAL A 200 -21.34 13.45 -0.68
N GLU A 201 -21.72 12.17 -0.49
CA GLU A 201 -23.12 11.74 -0.40
C GLU A 201 -23.85 12.40 0.77
N ASP A 202 -23.18 12.57 1.91
CA ASP A 202 -23.69 13.25 3.10
C ASP A 202 -23.64 14.79 3.01
N GLY A 203 -23.06 15.34 1.93
CA GLY A 203 -22.89 16.78 1.73
C GLY A 203 -21.78 17.41 2.59
N ASP A 204 -20.98 16.62 3.29
CA ASP A 204 -19.86 17.06 4.12
C ASP A 204 -18.61 17.34 3.27
N GLN A 205 -18.52 18.57 2.77
CA GLN A 205 -17.43 18.99 1.89
C GLN A 205 -16.06 19.03 2.59
N GLU A 206 -16.03 19.34 3.89
CA GLU A 206 -14.77 19.43 4.64
C GLU A 206 -14.17 18.04 4.81
N THR A 207 -14.98 17.07 5.24
CA THR A 207 -14.54 15.69 5.36
C THR A 207 -14.17 15.10 3.99
N ALA A 208 -14.90 15.43 2.93
CA ALA A 208 -14.57 15.01 1.57
C ALA A 208 -13.17 15.51 1.14
N ALA A 209 -12.86 16.79 1.39
CA ALA A 209 -11.56 17.36 1.07
C ALA A 209 -10.42 16.70 1.87
N VAL A 210 -10.64 16.43 3.16
CA VAL A 210 -9.68 15.71 4.01
C VAL A 210 -9.41 14.30 3.47
N ALA A 211 -10.47 13.54 3.18
CA ALA A 211 -10.37 12.18 2.68
C ALA A 211 -9.67 12.12 1.31
N ALA A 212 -9.93 13.09 0.42
CA ALA A 212 -9.22 13.21 -0.86
C ALA A 212 -7.72 13.48 -0.67
N ALA A 213 -7.35 14.40 0.22
CA ALA A 213 -5.95 14.69 0.52
C ALA A 213 -5.22 13.46 1.10
N VAL A 214 -5.89 12.69 1.95
CA VAL A 214 -5.36 11.41 2.46
C VAL A 214 -5.22 10.39 1.33
N ALA A 215 -6.21 10.23 0.46
CA ALA A 215 -6.15 9.32 -0.68
C ALA A 215 -4.96 9.63 -1.61
N THR A 216 -4.70 10.92 -1.89
CA THR A 216 -3.54 11.38 -2.66
C THR A 216 -2.22 10.95 -2.01
N ARG A 217 -2.09 11.16 -0.69
CA ARG A 217 -0.87 10.76 0.03
C ARG A 217 -0.68 9.25 0.05
N MET A 218 -1.76 8.48 0.20
CA MET A 218 -1.68 7.02 0.15
C MET A 218 -1.31 6.50 -1.24
N MET A 219 -1.71 7.20 -2.30
CA MET A 219 -1.29 6.87 -3.66
C MET A 219 0.23 7.10 -3.83
N ARG A 220 0.75 8.25 -3.37
CA ARG A 220 2.21 8.53 -3.35
C ARG A 220 3.00 7.54 -2.48
N ALA A 221 2.46 7.17 -1.32
CA ALA A 221 3.07 6.15 -0.47
C ALA A 221 3.07 4.77 -1.14
N SER A 222 2.01 4.42 -1.87
CA SER A 222 1.93 3.18 -2.65
C SER A 222 2.95 3.16 -3.78
N ARG A 223 3.16 4.28 -4.48
CA ARG A 223 4.25 4.47 -5.45
C ARG A 223 5.62 4.19 -4.81
N ALA A 224 5.87 4.76 -3.63
CA ALA A 224 7.13 4.54 -2.93
C ALA A 224 7.32 3.08 -2.47
N ALA A 225 6.25 2.41 -2.04
CA ALA A 225 6.27 0.99 -1.70
C ALA A 225 6.62 0.11 -2.92
N LEU A 226 6.09 0.43 -4.11
CA LEU A 226 6.45 -0.24 -5.35
C LEU A 226 7.94 -0.05 -5.69
N ARG A 227 8.45 1.17 -5.53
CA ARG A 227 9.88 1.47 -5.74
C ARG A 227 10.76 0.73 -4.74
N PHE A 228 10.37 0.65 -3.47
CA PHE A 228 11.07 -0.15 -2.47
C PHE A 228 11.05 -1.64 -2.80
N ALA A 229 9.91 -2.20 -3.24
CA ALA A 229 9.84 -3.58 -3.69
C ALA A 229 10.73 -3.86 -4.90
N GLY A 230 10.90 -2.86 -5.78
CA GLY A 230 11.77 -2.90 -6.95
C GLY A 230 13.21 -2.48 -6.72
N ASP A 231 13.61 -2.17 -5.47
CA ASP A 231 14.97 -1.77 -5.08
C ASP A 231 15.90 -3.00 -5.03
N ALA A 232 15.93 -3.77 -6.10
CA ALA A 232 16.77 -4.95 -6.28
C ALA A 232 17.51 -4.87 -7.62
N THR A 233 18.69 -5.48 -7.67
CA THR A 233 19.44 -5.63 -8.91
C THR A 233 18.78 -6.66 -9.83
N GLU A 234 19.14 -6.64 -11.12
CA GLU A 234 18.68 -7.66 -12.08
C GLU A 234 19.11 -9.06 -11.64
N ASP A 235 20.34 -9.22 -11.15
CA ASP A 235 20.86 -10.49 -10.63
C ASP A 235 20.05 -10.99 -9.44
N GLN A 236 19.78 -10.12 -8.45
CA GLN A 236 18.92 -10.48 -7.30
C GLN A 236 17.51 -10.88 -7.76
N TYR A 237 16.97 -10.22 -8.78
CA TYR A 237 15.69 -10.62 -9.34
C TYR A 237 15.73 -12.00 -9.98
N GLN A 238 16.74 -12.30 -10.81
CA GLN A 238 16.84 -13.60 -11.49
C GLN A 238 17.17 -14.74 -10.53
N GLU A 239 18.01 -14.49 -9.52
CA GLU A 239 18.53 -15.51 -8.61
C GLU A 239 17.67 -15.72 -7.37
N GLU A 240 17.06 -14.65 -6.83
CA GLU A 240 16.34 -14.70 -5.55
C GLU A 240 14.82 -14.60 -5.74
N ILE A 241 14.35 -13.65 -6.56
CA ILE A 241 12.91 -13.30 -6.65
C ILE A 241 12.18 -14.21 -7.64
N ARG A 242 12.60 -14.20 -8.91
CA ARG A 242 11.93 -14.88 -10.01
C ARG A 242 11.70 -16.38 -9.77
N PRO A 243 12.63 -17.14 -9.15
CA PRO A 243 12.38 -18.55 -8.84
C PRO A 243 11.19 -18.75 -7.89
N THR A 244 10.93 -17.80 -6.99
CA THR A 244 9.80 -17.87 -6.04
C THR A 244 8.45 -17.60 -6.71
N LEU A 245 8.44 -16.93 -7.87
CA LEU A 245 7.24 -16.55 -8.62
C LEU A 245 6.88 -17.56 -9.72
N MET A 246 7.59 -18.69 -9.80
CA MET A 246 7.39 -19.71 -10.82
C MET A 246 7.11 -21.11 -10.21
N PRO A 247 6.48 -22.01 -10.97
CA PRO A 247 6.37 -23.41 -10.57
C PRO A 247 7.76 -24.04 -10.32
N PRO A 248 7.91 -24.91 -9.30
CA PRO A 248 6.87 -25.46 -8.43
C PRO A 248 6.57 -24.63 -7.17
N ILE A 249 7.22 -23.47 -6.96
CA ILE A 249 7.07 -22.67 -5.74
C ILE A 249 5.74 -21.92 -5.75
N ALA A 250 5.44 -21.22 -6.86
CA ALA A 250 4.20 -20.49 -7.07
C ALA A 250 3.31 -21.14 -8.13
N PRO A 251 1.97 -21.03 -8.02
CA PRO A 251 1.06 -21.42 -9.07
C PRO A 251 1.34 -20.70 -10.40
N PRO A 252 1.10 -21.34 -11.55
CA PRO A 252 1.16 -20.65 -12.84
C PRO A 252 0.21 -19.45 -12.85
N GLN A 253 0.66 -18.32 -13.44
CA GLN A 253 -0.14 -17.09 -13.64
C GLN A 253 -0.42 -16.26 -12.37
N MET A 254 0.44 -16.36 -11.35
CA MET A 254 0.44 -15.41 -10.24
C MET A 254 0.54 -13.97 -10.77
N SER A 255 -0.32 -13.09 -10.25
CA SER A 255 -0.35 -11.69 -10.65
C SER A 255 -0.83 -10.81 -9.51
N GLY A 256 -0.07 -9.75 -9.25
CA GLY A 256 -0.45 -8.71 -8.28
C GLY A 256 -1.76 -7.99 -8.63
N LEU A 257 -2.26 -8.11 -9.87
CA LEU A 257 -3.58 -7.56 -10.23
C LEU A 257 -4.73 -8.25 -9.51
N ARG A 258 -4.54 -9.50 -9.12
CA ARG A 258 -5.53 -10.35 -8.45
C ARG A 258 -5.29 -10.44 -6.95
N TRP A 259 -4.58 -9.47 -6.37
CA TRP A 259 -4.51 -9.36 -4.92
C TRP A 259 -5.79 -8.71 -4.39
N ARG A 260 -6.33 -9.25 -3.31
CA ARG A 260 -7.61 -8.82 -2.73
C ARG A 260 -7.62 -7.31 -2.40
N ASP A 261 -6.54 -6.80 -1.80
CA ASP A 261 -6.46 -5.38 -1.42
C ASP A 261 -6.36 -4.44 -2.62
N HIS A 262 -5.64 -4.87 -3.67
CA HIS A 262 -5.59 -4.13 -4.93
C HIS A 262 -6.95 -4.17 -5.65
N GLU A 263 -7.65 -5.30 -5.67
CA GLU A 263 -9.01 -5.39 -6.22
C GLU A 263 -9.99 -4.46 -5.45
N ALA A 264 -9.89 -4.40 -4.12
CA ALA A 264 -10.68 -3.49 -3.29
C ALA A 264 -10.37 -2.01 -3.60
N LEU A 265 -9.09 -1.64 -3.71
CA LEU A 265 -8.68 -0.29 -4.12
C LEU A 265 -9.24 0.07 -5.50
N VAL A 266 -9.10 -0.81 -6.49
CA VAL A 266 -9.59 -0.57 -7.85
C VAL A 266 -11.11 -0.40 -7.88
N ARG A 267 -11.85 -1.18 -7.08
CA ARG A 267 -13.29 -0.99 -6.91
C ARG A 267 -13.60 0.39 -6.31
N ALA A 268 -12.96 0.76 -5.20
CA ALA A 268 -13.17 2.06 -4.56
C ALA A 268 -12.90 3.22 -5.54
N LEU A 269 -11.81 3.15 -6.31
CA LEU A 269 -11.50 4.15 -7.35
C LEU A 269 -12.60 4.22 -8.42
N THR A 270 -13.08 3.06 -8.88
CA THR A 270 -14.14 2.99 -9.91
C THR A 270 -15.44 3.62 -9.43
N ASP A 271 -15.82 3.32 -8.19
CA ASP A 271 -17.10 3.78 -7.63
C ASP A 271 -17.04 5.27 -7.22
N SER A 272 -15.85 5.84 -7.03
CA SER A 272 -15.65 7.23 -6.57
C SER A 272 -15.79 8.32 -7.65
N GLY A 273 -16.00 7.97 -8.93
CA GLY A 273 -16.05 8.94 -10.04
C GLY A 273 -17.01 10.13 -9.83
N PRO A 274 -18.26 9.91 -9.37
CA PRO A 274 -19.18 11.00 -9.02
C PRO A 274 -18.68 11.86 -7.85
N ALA A 275 -18.03 11.26 -6.85
CA ALA A 275 -17.51 11.98 -5.69
C ALA A 275 -16.38 12.93 -6.09
N TRP A 276 -15.44 12.46 -6.93
CA TRP A 276 -14.40 13.31 -7.51
C TRP A 276 -14.96 14.44 -8.37
N SER A 277 -16.02 14.17 -9.15
CA SER A 277 -16.71 15.23 -9.92
C SER A 277 -17.31 16.31 -9.02
N SER A 278 -18.00 15.91 -7.95
CA SER A 278 -18.56 16.85 -6.98
C SER A 278 -17.48 17.64 -6.24
N LEU A 279 -16.39 16.97 -5.84
CA LEU A 279 -15.27 17.62 -5.16
C LEU A 279 -14.60 18.65 -6.07
N ALA A 280 -14.32 18.29 -7.32
CA ALA A 280 -13.63 19.15 -8.28
C ALA A 280 -14.39 20.45 -8.62
N ALA A 281 -15.71 20.46 -8.46
CA ALA A 281 -16.49 21.69 -8.61
C ALA A 281 -16.13 22.78 -7.57
N ARG A 282 -15.50 22.40 -6.45
CA ARG A 282 -15.09 23.31 -5.35
C ARG A 282 -13.60 23.30 -5.09
N HIS A 283 -12.96 22.14 -5.29
CA HIS A 283 -11.56 21.86 -5.00
C HIS A 283 -10.89 21.17 -6.21
N PRO A 284 -10.80 21.84 -7.37
CA PRO A 284 -10.15 21.26 -8.55
C PRO A 284 -8.69 20.86 -8.29
N GLU A 285 -8.00 21.57 -7.40
CA GLU A 285 -6.62 21.28 -6.99
C GLU A 285 -6.46 19.88 -6.39
N LEU A 286 -7.43 19.42 -5.59
CA LEU A 286 -7.35 18.10 -4.95
C LEU A 286 -7.51 16.96 -5.97
N LEU A 287 -8.33 17.17 -7.00
CA LEU A 287 -8.45 16.24 -8.11
C LEU A 287 -7.15 16.20 -8.94
N GLU A 288 -6.58 17.36 -9.26
CA GLU A 288 -5.33 17.45 -10.01
C GLU A 288 -4.18 16.76 -9.28
N GLU A 289 -4.05 17.00 -7.97
CA GLU A 289 -3.05 16.33 -7.14
C GLU A 289 -3.25 14.81 -7.08
N PHE A 290 -4.51 14.35 -6.97
CA PHE A 290 -4.81 12.92 -6.98
C PHE A 290 -4.49 12.27 -8.33
N ARG A 291 -4.85 12.93 -9.43
CA ARG A 291 -4.51 12.49 -10.79
C ARG A 291 -3.00 12.35 -10.97
N ALA A 292 -2.23 13.36 -10.58
CA ALA A 292 -0.79 13.33 -10.65
C ALA A 292 -0.21 12.16 -9.83
N ALA A 293 -0.69 11.96 -8.60
CA ALA A 293 -0.25 10.84 -7.76
C ALA A 293 -0.60 9.47 -8.37
N LEU A 294 -1.78 9.33 -9.00
CA LEU A 294 -2.20 8.12 -9.69
C LEU A 294 -1.29 7.84 -10.89
N ASP A 295 -1.04 8.83 -11.74
CA ASP A 295 -0.20 8.72 -12.93
C ASP A 295 1.23 8.29 -12.55
N GLU A 296 1.83 8.98 -11.58
CA GLU A 296 3.17 8.66 -11.06
C GLU A 296 3.25 7.25 -10.47
N THR A 297 2.15 6.73 -9.91
CA THR A 297 2.08 5.36 -9.37
C THR A 297 2.10 4.32 -10.49
N TYR A 298 1.38 4.55 -11.61
CA TYR A 298 1.47 3.67 -12.78
C TYR A 298 2.84 3.72 -13.41
N ASP A 299 3.44 4.91 -13.53
CA ASP A 299 4.78 5.07 -14.09
C ASP A 299 5.81 4.31 -13.25
N ALA A 300 5.72 4.39 -11.91
CA ALA A 300 6.57 3.58 -11.03
C ALA A 300 6.35 2.08 -11.22
N HIS A 301 5.09 1.61 -11.29
CA HIS A 301 4.79 0.20 -11.50
C HIS A 301 5.35 -0.30 -12.86
N MET A 302 5.14 0.47 -13.92
CA MET A 302 5.69 0.19 -15.25
C MET A 302 7.21 0.19 -15.24
N GLY A 303 7.84 1.13 -14.53
CA GLY A 303 9.28 1.22 -14.35
C GLY A 303 9.86 -0.02 -13.66
N VAL A 304 9.25 -0.48 -12.58
CA VAL A 304 9.67 -1.71 -11.88
C VAL A 304 9.57 -2.94 -12.79
N CYS A 305 8.47 -3.09 -13.52
CA CYS A 305 8.34 -4.17 -14.50
C CYS A 305 9.40 -4.04 -15.62
N GLY A 306 9.58 -2.84 -16.17
CA GLY A 306 10.56 -2.58 -17.23
C GLY A 306 11.99 -2.87 -16.79
N HIS A 307 12.35 -2.55 -15.55
CA HIS A 307 13.66 -2.82 -14.95
C HIS A 307 13.99 -4.32 -14.91
N PHE A 308 13.03 -5.17 -14.52
CA PHE A 308 13.30 -6.60 -14.32
C PHE A 308 13.07 -7.49 -15.53
N VAL A 309 12.13 -7.14 -16.40
CA VAL A 309 11.77 -7.99 -17.55
C VAL A 309 12.01 -7.30 -18.90
N GLY A 310 12.43 -6.03 -18.93
CA GLY A 310 12.51 -5.24 -20.15
C GLY A 310 11.12 -4.85 -20.70
N SER A 311 11.09 -3.98 -21.70
CA SER A 311 9.85 -3.46 -22.29
C SER A 311 9.09 -4.47 -23.18
N GLU A 312 9.75 -5.57 -23.57
CA GLU A 312 9.24 -6.54 -24.56
C GLU A 312 8.88 -7.90 -23.97
N SER A 313 9.23 -8.19 -22.72
CA SER A 313 8.92 -9.51 -22.13
C SER A 313 7.42 -9.70 -21.90
N PRO A 314 6.88 -10.88 -22.23
CA PRO A 314 5.48 -11.19 -22.03
C PRO A 314 5.10 -11.11 -20.55
N SER A 315 3.92 -10.57 -20.26
CA SER A 315 3.36 -10.55 -18.90
C SER A 315 3.31 -11.96 -18.30
N LEU A 316 3.43 -12.08 -16.96
CA LEU A 316 3.11 -13.33 -16.25
C LEU A 316 1.66 -13.79 -16.48
N LEU A 317 0.79 -12.89 -16.96
CA LEU A 317 -0.59 -13.16 -17.40
C LEU A 317 -0.71 -13.51 -18.89
N ALA A 318 0.40 -13.59 -19.63
CA ALA A 318 0.38 -13.96 -21.04
C ALA A 318 -0.16 -15.40 -21.19
N THR A 319 -1.32 -15.52 -21.82
CA THR A 319 -1.82 -16.82 -22.28
C THR A 319 -1.13 -17.20 -23.58
N SER A 320 -1.20 -18.47 -23.99
CA SER A 320 -0.66 -18.95 -25.27
C SER A 320 -1.21 -18.24 -26.52
N ARG A 321 -2.17 -17.32 -26.37
CA ARG A 321 -2.79 -16.51 -27.43
C ARG A 321 -2.50 -15.00 -27.31
N SER A 322 -1.73 -14.53 -26.32
CA SER A 322 -1.42 -13.11 -26.13
C SER A 322 -0.01 -12.90 -25.60
N HIS A 323 0.87 -12.34 -26.45
CA HIS A 323 2.24 -11.97 -26.12
C HIS A 323 2.38 -10.51 -25.67
N ARG A 324 1.32 -9.89 -25.13
CA ARG A 324 1.38 -8.48 -24.74
C ARG A 324 2.41 -8.27 -23.60
N PRO A 325 3.32 -7.30 -23.74
CA PRO A 325 4.28 -7.00 -22.69
C PRO A 325 3.60 -6.51 -21.41
N ALA A 326 4.19 -6.79 -20.25
CA ALA A 326 3.68 -6.38 -18.94
C ALA A 326 3.41 -4.86 -18.86
N VAL A 327 4.35 -4.05 -19.37
CA VAL A 327 4.24 -2.59 -19.45
C VAL A 327 3.04 -2.15 -20.30
N GLY A 328 2.80 -2.81 -21.43
CA GLY A 328 1.66 -2.49 -22.30
C GLY A 328 0.29 -2.76 -21.66
N VAL A 329 0.20 -3.80 -20.84
CA VAL A 329 -1.00 -4.13 -20.06
C VAL A 329 -1.23 -3.07 -18.97
N LEU A 330 -0.18 -2.69 -18.23
CA LEU A 330 -0.26 -1.65 -17.20
C LEU A 330 -0.66 -0.30 -17.79
N GLY A 331 -0.10 0.10 -18.94
CA GLY A 331 -0.49 1.33 -19.62
C GLY A 331 -1.96 1.33 -20.08
N GLN A 332 -2.54 0.16 -20.40
CA GLN A 332 -3.97 0.06 -20.67
C GLN A 332 -4.80 0.29 -19.40
N PHE A 333 -4.42 -0.33 -18.28
CA PHE A 333 -5.13 -0.12 -17.01
C PHE A 333 -5.02 1.30 -16.50
N HIS A 334 -3.85 1.93 -16.66
CA HIS A 334 -3.64 3.34 -16.37
C HIS A 334 -4.67 4.22 -17.09
N ARG A 335 -4.75 4.13 -18.42
CA ARG A 335 -5.72 4.90 -19.22
C ARG A 335 -7.16 4.66 -18.80
N MET A 336 -7.52 3.40 -18.55
CA MET A 336 -8.88 3.06 -18.09
C MET A 336 -9.21 3.74 -16.77
N ARG A 337 -8.29 3.69 -15.79
CA ARG A 337 -8.54 4.17 -14.43
C ARG A 337 -8.41 5.70 -14.33
N ALA A 338 -7.46 6.30 -15.04
CA ALA A 338 -7.37 7.76 -15.17
C ALA A 338 -8.60 8.36 -15.87
N GLY A 339 -9.26 7.59 -16.75
CA GLY A 339 -10.52 7.97 -17.39
C GLY A 339 -11.77 7.83 -16.51
N LEU A 340 -11.66 7.25 -15.31
CA LEU A 340 -12.76 7.21 -14.32
C LEU A 340 -12.87 8.52 -13.53
N LEU A 341 -11.78 9.29 -13.52
CA LEU A 341 -11.75 10.63 -12.93
C LEU A 341 -12.30 11.64 -13.95
N PRO A 342 -12.97 12.72 -13.51
CA PRO A 342 -13.49 13.76 -14.40
C PRO A 342 -12.36 14.58 -15.02
N ASP A 343 -12.54 15.05 -16.26
CA ASP A 343 -11.56 15.89 -16.95
C ASP A 343 -11.31 17.20 -16.18
N ALA A 344 -10.05 17.67 -16.16
CA ALA A 344 -9.66 18.89 -15.43
C ALA A 344 -10.30 20.19 -15.99
N GLY A 345 -11.07 20.10 -17.06
CA GLY A 345 -11.89 21.20 -17.59
C GLY A 345 -13.34 20.75 -17.62
N GLY A 346 -14.18 21.38 -16.81
CA GLY A 346 -15.64 21.16 -16.77
C GLY A 346 -16.35 21.66 -18.03
N GLU A 347 -15.99 21.16 -19.21
CA GLU A 347 -16.86 21.25 -20.37
C GLU A 347 -17.76 20.02 -20.39
N GLU A 348 -19.00 20.20 -19.93
CA GLU A 348 -20.12 19.35 -20.33
C GLU A 348 -20.09 19.22 -21.86
N LYS A 349 -19.74 18.04 -22.36
CA LYS A 349 -20.09 17.67 -23.73
C LYS A 349 -21.61 17.59 -23.81
N ARG A 350 -22.23 18.70 -24.19
CA ARG A 350 -23.64 18.78 -24.60
C ARG A 350 -23.88 18.05 -25.91
#